data_AF-A0A920W8X9-F1
#
_entry.id   AF-A0A920W8X9-F1
#
_cell.length_a   1.000
_cell.length_b   1.000
_cell.length_c   1.000
_cell.angle_alpha   90.00
_cell.angle_beta   90.00
_cell.angle_gamma   90.00
#
_symmetry.space_group_name_H-M   'P 1'
#
loop_
_entity.id
_entity.type
_entity.pdbx_description
1 polymer ?
#
loop_
_entity_poly.entity_id
_entity_poly.type
_entity_poly.pdbx_seq_one_letter_code
_entity_poly.pdbx_strand_id
1 'polypeptide(L)'
;MFTTMTMNPAALHLDFDYAEKETQFGKPLVNSMFTAALVVGISVHETTHGTTVANLGFEAMNFPAPVFHGDTLRVESEVISARESSSKPDQGIVLFEHRAHNQDEFWSPLCVVTR
;
A
#
# COMPACT_ATOMS: atom_id res chain seq x y z
N MET A 1 12.85 9.72 5.29
CA MET A 1 11.77 10.13 6.22
C MET A 1 11.03 8.90 6.77
N PHE A 2 10.24 8.19 5.96
CA PHE A 2 9.40 7.08 6.44
C PHE A 2 10.18 5.98 7.19
N THR A 3 11.25 5.48 6.57
CA THR A 3 12.18 4.50 7.15
C THR A 3 12.69 4.87 8.56
N THR A 4 12.92 6.16 8.80
CA THR A 4 13.33 6.70 10.11
C THR A 4 12.15 6.74 11.08
N MET A 5 11.00 7.26 10.62
CA MET A 5 9.79 7.38 11.46
C MET A 5 9.27 6.02 11.93
N THR A 6 9.46 4.97 11.13
CA THR A 6 9.03 3.60 11.45
C THR A 6 10.14 2.73 12.04
N MET A 7 11.33 3.32 12.31
CA MET A 7 12.50 2.60 12.84
C MET A 7 12.86 1.32 12.07
N ASN A 8 12.74 1.35 10.74
CA ASN A 8 13.13 0.25 9.87
C ASN A 8 14.42 0.62 9.11
N PRO A 9 15.61 0.67 9.73
CA PRO A 9 16.83 1.21 9.12
C PRO A 9 17.50 0.24 8.13
N ALA A 10 16.76 -0.69 7.51
CA ALA A 10 17.34 -1.64 6.59
C ALA A 10 18.09 -0.92 5.44
N ALA A 11 19.35 -1.30 5.23
CA ALA A 11 20.23 -0.68 4.23
C ALA A 11 19.61 -0.69 2.81
N LEU A 12 18.80 -1.71 2.52
CA LEU A 12 18.01 -1.85 1.29
C LEU A 12 17.18 -0.60 0.92
N HIS A 13 16.79 0.23 1.89
CA HIS A 13 15.99 1.44 1.66
C HIS A 13 16.78 2.74 1.71
N LEU A 14 18.06 2.72 2.07
CA LEU A 14 18.82 3.93 2.46
C LEU A 14 20.19 4.04 1.81
N ASP A 15 20.84 2.91 1.53
CA ASP A 15 22.24 2.86 1.12
C ASP A 15 22.36 2.48 -0.36
N PHE A 16 22.80 3.44 -1.17
CA PHE A 16 23.00 3.25 -2.61
C PHE A 16 24.16 2.31 -2.92
N ASP A 17 25.26 2.35 -2.15
CA ASP A 17 26.44 1.51 -2.37
C ASP A 17 26.12 0.04 -2.07
N TYR A 18 25.42 -0.19 -0.95
CA TYR A 18 24.87 -1.50 -0.61
C TYR A 18 23.90 -2.00 -1.67
N ALA A 19 22.96 -1.16 -2.10
CA ALA A 19 21.97 -1.57 -3.10
C ALA A 19 22.60 -1.91 -4.46
N GLU A 20 23.61 -1.16 -4.89
CA GLU A 20 24.34 -1.39 -6.16
C GLU A 20 25.18 -2.66 -6.13
N LYS A 21 25.89 -2.93 -5.02
CA LYS A 21 26.87 -4.02 -4.94
C LYS A 21 26.31 -5.34 -4.42
N GLU A 22 25.36 -5.28 -3.49
CA GLU A 22 24.94 -6.42 -2.67
C GLU A 22 23.50 -6.88 -2.96
N THR A 23 22.76 -6.18 -3.83
CA THR A 23 21.37 -6.52 -4.14
C THR A 23 21.14 -6.63 -5.64
N GLN A 24 20.18 -7.48 -6.03
CA GLN A 24 19.75 -7.62 -7.43
C GLN A 24 19.03 -6.39 -8.01
N PHE A 25 18.66 -5.43 -7.16
CA PHE A 25 17.87 -4.26 -7.56
C PHE A 25 18.73 -3.11 -8.10
N GLY A 26 20.02 -3.07 -7.76
CA GLY A 26 20.98 -2.06 -8.19
C GLY A 26 20.74 -0.64 -7.66
N LYS A 27 19.62 -0.41 -6.95
CA LYS A 27 19.20 0.88 -6.38
C LYS A 27 18.35 0.64 -5.13
N PRO A 28 18.32 1.57 -4.16
CA PRO A 28 17.50 1.42 -2.96
C PRO A 28 16.01 1.30 -3.29
N LEU A 29 15.35 0.35 -2.63
CA LEU A 29 13.91 0.17 -2.74
C LEU A 29 13.18 1.16 -1.83
N VAL A 30 12.06 1.69 -2.30
CA VAL A 30 11.10 2.35 -1.44
C VAL A 30 10.57 1.35 -0.42
N ASN A 31 10.45 1.78 0.85
CA ASN A 31 9.96 0.94 1.92
C ASN A 31 8.54 0.41 1.59
N SER A 32 8.35 -0.91 1.62
CA SER A 32 7.08 -1.53 1.21
C SER A 32 5.88 -1.05 2.03
N MET A 33 6.08 -0.80 3.33
CA MET A 33 5.01 -0.26 4.18
C MET A 33 4.69 1.19 3.89
N PHE A 34 5.66 1.98 3.39
CA PHE A 34 5.37 3.31 2.85
C PHE A 34 4.50 3.18 1.60
N THR A 35 4.87 2.27 0.69
CA THR A 35 4.09 2.03 -0.54
C THR A 35 2.65 1.63 -0.21
N ALA A 36 2.45 0.69 0.72
CA ALA A 36 1.11 0.29 1.17
C ALA A 36 0.33 1.46 1.81
N ALA A 37 0.97 2.21 2.71
CA ALA A 37 0.35 3.37 3.34
C ALA A 37 -0.02 4.48 2.34
N LEU A 38 0.81 4.68 1.31
CA LEU A 38 0.53 5.63 0.24
C LEU A 38 -0.66 5.18 -0.61
N VAL A 39 -0.71 3.90 -1.01
CA VAL A 39 -1.80 3.34 -1.81
C VAL A 39 -3.14 3.45 -1.09
N VAL A 40 -3.19 3.02 0.17
CA VAL A 40 -4.40 3.17 1.00
C VAL A 40 -4.71 4.64 1.24
N GLY A 41 -3.70 5.46 1.53
CA GLY A 41 -3.87 6.89 1.80
C GLY A 41 -4.50 7.67 0.64
N ILE A 42 -4.14 7.34 -0.60
CA ILE A 42 -4.70 7.97 -1.81
C ILE A 42 -6.21 7.69 -1.91
N SER A 43 -6.67 6.48 -1.60
CA SER A 43 -8.09 6.12 -1.73
C SER A 43 -8.98 6.73 -0.64
N VAL A 44 -8.42 7.23 0.46
CA VAL A 44 -9.18 7.67 1.64
C VAL A 44 -10.25 8.71 1.30
N HIS A 45 -9.90 9.71 0.49
CA HIS A 45 -10.83 10.80 0.14
C HIS A 45 -12.06 10.32 -0.64
N GLU A 46 -11.92 9.22 -1.38
CA GLU A 46 -12.99 8.67 -2.23
C GLU A 46 -13.80 7.58 -1.54
N THR A 47 -13.25 6.95 -0.49
CA THR A 47 -13.80 5.73 0.10
C THR A 47 -14.26 5.89 1.55
N THR A 48 -13.42 6.48 2.39
CA THR A 48 -13.47 6.28 3.85
C THR A 48 -13.47 7.59 4.64
N HIS A 49 -13.13 8.71 3.99
CA HIS A 49 -13.07 10.01 4.64
C HIS A 49 -14.44 10.44 5.18
N GLY A 50 -14.54 10.57 6.50
CA GLY A 50 -15.78 10.95 7.19
C GLY A 50 -16.80 9.82 7.39
N THR A 51 -16.53 8.61 6.89
CA THR A 51 -17.44 7.45 7.00
C THR A 51 -16.85 6.30 7.81
N THR A 52 -15.53 6.14 7.80
CA THR A 52 -14.87 5.04 8.51
C THR A 52 -14.88 5.22 10.02
N VAL A 53 -15.49 4.26 10.72
CA VAL A 53 -15.42 4.14 12.18
C VAL A 53 -14.09 3.54 12.62
N ALA A 54 -13.66 2.47 11.95
CA ALA A 54 -12.39 1.80 12.16
C ALA A 54 -11.99 1.01 10.91
N ASN A 55 -10.68 0.86 10.68
CA ASN A 55 -10.15 -0.16 9.78
C ASN A 55 -10.02 -1.47 10.59
N LEU A 56 -10.72 -2.51 10.15
CA LEU A 56 -10.79 -3.80 10.85
C LEU A 56 -9.61 -4.72 10.51
N GLY A 57 -8.85 -4.39 9.48
CA GLY A 57 -7.59 -5.05 9.15
C GLY A 57 -7.35 -5.18 7.65
N PHE A 58 -6.29 -5.92 7.34
CA PHE A 58 -5.87 -6.24 5.99
C PHE A 58 -5.96 -7.75 5.77
N GLU A 59 -6.54 -8.20 4.65
CA GLU A 59 -6.60 -9.64 4.34
C GLU A 59 -5.35 -10.12 3.61
N ALA A 60 -4.95 -9.40 2.57
CA ALA A 60 -3.83 -9.75 1.72
C ALA A 60 -3.08 -8.49 1.28
N MET A 61 -1.76 -8.62 1.18
CA MET A 61 -0.88 -7.56 0.72
C MET A 61 0.23 -8.17 -0.14
N ASN A 62 0.24 -7.85 -1.43
CA ASN A 62 1.20 -8.40 -2.39
C ASN A 62 2.05 -7.29 -2.98
N PHE A 63 3.38 -7.45 -2.94
CA PHE A 63 4.36 -6.53 -3.54
C PHE A 63 5.07 -7.20 -4.72
N PRO A 64 4.41 -7.32 -5.89
CA PRO A 64 4.93 -8.12 -7.00
C PRO A 64 6.11 -7.48 -7.74
N ALA A 65 6.26 -6.16 -7.62
CA ALA A 65 7.35 -5.40 -8.25
C ALA A 65 7.99 -4.43 -7.25
N PRO A 66 9.31 -4.20 -7.36
CA PRO A 66 10.00 -3.17 -6.59
C PRO A 66 9.49 -1.78 -6.98
N VAL A 67 9.42 -0.87 -6.00
CA VAL A 67 9.19 0.56 -6.23
C VAL A 67 10.47 1.31 -5.93
N PHE A 68 10.86 2.21 -6.82
CA PHE A 68 12.06 3.01 -6.72
C PHE A 68 11.75 4.49 -6.55
N HIS A 69 12.75 5.24 -6.07
CA HIS A 69 12.67 6.70 -6.07
C HIS A 69 12.51 7.23 -7.50
N GLY A 70 11.48 8.06 -7.70
CA GLY A 70 11.13 8.63 -9.01
C GLY A 70 9.94 7.94 -9.69
N ASP A 71 9.51 6.77 -9.21
CA ASP A 71 8.31 6.11 -9.72
C ASP A 71 7.05 6.93 -9.43
N THR A 72 6.09 6.88 -10.36
CA THR A 72 4.76 7.48 -10.22
C THR A 72 3.75 6.37 -10.03
N LEU A 73 3.01 6.37 -8.92
CA LEU A 73 1.95 5.39 -8.64
C LEU A 73 0.57 5.95 -8.96
N ARG A 74 -0.24 5.17 -9.67
CA ARG A 74 -1.69 5.36 -9.86
C ARG A 74 -2.43 4.30 -9.09
N VAL A 75 -3.52 4.65 -8.42
CA VAL A 75 -4.26 3.74 -7.54
C VAL A 75 -5.71 3.61 -8.00
N GLU A 76 -6.18 2.37 -8.07
CA GLU A 76 -7.57 2.02 -8.30
C GLU A 76 -8.12 1.28 -7.07
N SER A 77 -9.37 1.56 -6.71
CA SER A 77 -10.04 0.91 -5.57
C SER A 77 -11.36 0.30 -6.01
N GLU A 78 -11.60 -0.95 -5.62
CA GLU A 78 -12.83 -1.68 -5.95
C GLU A 78 -13.50 -2.18 -4.67
N VAL A 79 -14.82 -2.03 -4.57
CA VAL A 79 -15.60 -2.65 -3.48
C VAL A 79 -15.84 -4.11 -3.84
N ILE A 80 -15.19 -5.01 -3.11
CA ILE A 80 -15.30 -6.46 -3.33
C ILE A 80 -16.53 -7.02 -2.62
N SER A 81 -16.85 -6.52 -1.42
CA SER A 81 -18.07 -6.89 -0.71
C SER A 81 -18.49 -5.82 0.27
N ALA A 82 -19.77 -5.78 0.59
CA ALA A 82 -20.31 -4.95 1.65
C ALA A 82 -21.39 -5.73 2.39
N ARG A 83 -21.42 -5.62 3.72
CA ARG A 83 -22.46 -6.21 4.56
C ARG A 83 -22.74 -5.36 5.78
N GLU A 84 -23.93 -5.52 6.35
CA GLU A 84 -24.25 -4.91 7.65
C GLU A 84 -23.44 -5.56 8.78
N SER A 85 -23.16 -4.78 9.83
CA SER A 85 -22.56 -5.30 11.06
C SER A 85 -23.61 -6.07 11.87
N SER A 86 -23.24 -7.26 12.33
CA SER A 86 -24.11 -8.09 13.17
C SER A 86 -24.20 -7.60 14.62
N SER A 87 -23.30 -6.70 15.04
CA SER A 87 -23.21 -6.20 16.42
C SER A 87 -23.41 -4.69 16.55
N LYS A 88 -23.38 -3.95 15.44
CA LYS A 88 -23.51 -2.48 15.39
C LYS A 88 -24.56 -2.10 14.33
N PRO A 89 -25.84 -1.92 14.71
CA PRO A 89 -26.95 -1.75 13.75
C PRO A 89 -26.84 -0.55 12.80
N ASP A 90 -26.00 0.43 13.14
CA ASP A 90 -25.76 1.66 12.38
C ASP A 90 -24.49 1.59 11.51
N GLN A 91 -23.84 0.43 11.43
CA GLN A 91 -22.55 0.26 10.75
C GLN A 91 -22.56 -0.89 9.74
N GLY A 92 -21.77 -0.73 8.69
CA GLY A 92 -21.45 -1.79 7.72
C GLY A 92 -19.97 -2.13 7.75
N ILE A 93 -19.63 -3.24 7.12
CA ILE A 93 -18.25 -3.68 6.86
C ILE A 93 -18.12 -3.75 5.34
N VAL A 94 -17.11 -3.06 4.80
CA VAL A 94 -16.84 -2.97 3.37
C VAL A 94 -15.44 -3.48 3.10
N LEU A 95 -15.32 -4.46 2.22
CA LEU A 95 -14.06 -4.97 1.74
C LEU A 95 -13.66 -4.20 0.48
N PHE A 96 -12.51 -3.52 0.54
CA PHE A 96 -11.91 -2.89 -0.62
C PHE A 96 -10.71 -3.69 -1.11
N GLU A 97 -10.55 -3.78 -2.43
CA GLU A 97 -9.28 -4.12 -3.06
C GLU A 97 -8.68 -2.84 -3.64
N HIS A 98 -7.47 -2.49 -3.20
CA HIS A 98 -6.69 -1.42 -3.79
C HIS A 98 -5.60 -1.99 -4.67
N ARG A 99 -5.52 -1.53 -5.92
CA ARG A 99 -4.49 -1.90 -6.91
C ARG A 99 -3.67 -0.67 -7.26
N ALA A 100 -2.35 -0.77 -7.26
CA ALA A 100 -1.48 0.33 -7.66
C ALA A 100 -0.53 -0.02 -8.79
N HIS A 101 -0.42 0.86 -9.78
CA HIS A 101 0.39 0.69 -10.99
C HIS A 101 1.45 1.79 -11.06
N ASN A 102 2.66 1.45 -11.51
CA ASN A 102 3.68 2.45 -11.83
C ASN A 102 3.50 3.00 -13.26
N GLN A 103 4.39 3.90 -13.67
CA GLN A 103 4.36 4.54 -14.99
C GLN A 103 4.52 3.58 -16.19
N ASP A 104 5.03 2.37 -15.99
CA ASP A 104 5.42 1.45 -17.07
C ASP A 104 4.36 0.36 -17.38
N GLU A 105 3.21 0.39 -16.67
CA GLU A 105 1.99 -0.42 -16.92
C GLU A 105 2.18 -1.94 -17.13
N PHE A 106 3.29 -2.52 -16.70
CA PHE A 106 3.47 -3.97 -16.72
C PHE A 106 2.75 -4.57 -15.50
N TRP A 107 1.52 -5.06 -15.71
CA TRP A 107 0.54 -5.62 -14.76
C TRP A 107 1.09 -6.44 -13.57
N SER A 108 1.71 -5.75 -12.62
CA SER A 108 2.06 -6.27 -11.31
C SER A 108 1.63 -5.25 -10.28
N PRO A 109 0.30 -5.11 -10.04
CA PRO A 109 -0.18 -4.12 -9.10
C PRO A 109 0.11 -4.51 -7.66
N LEU A 110 0.47 -3.54 -6.82
CA LEU A 110 0.38 -3.72 -5.38
C LEU A 110 -1.11 -3.90 -5.04
N CYS A 111 -1.47 -5.07 -4.54
CA CYS A 111 -2.82 -5.37 -4.07
C CYS A 111 -2.85 -5.24 -2.54
N VAL A 112 -3.74 -4.39 -2.01
CA VAL A 112 -4.01 -4.26 -0.58
C VAL A 112 -5.50 -4.44 -0.36
N VAL A 113 -5.89 -5.49 0.38
CA VAL A 113 -7.29 -5.78 0.67
C VAL A 113 -7.62 -5.33 2.09
N THR A 114 -8.53 -4.38 2.27
CA THR A 114 -8.87 -3.75 3.58
C THR A 114 -10.32 -4.00 4.00
N ARG A 115 -10.57 -4.17 5.30
CA ARG A 115 -11.90 -4.38 5.90
C ARG A 115 -12.36 -3.23 6.81
#